data_AF-A0A524IFL0-F1
#
_entry.id   AF-A0A524IFL0-F1
#
_cell.length_a   1.000
_cell.length_b   1.000
_cell.length_c   1.000
_cell.angle_alpha   90.00
_cell.angle_beta   90.00
_cell.angle_gamma   90.00
#
_symmetry.space_group_name_H-M   'P 1'
#
loop_
_entity.id
_entity.type
_entity.pdbx_description
1 polymer ?
#
loop_
_entity_poly.entity_id
_entity_poly.type
_entity_poly.pdbx_seq_one_letter_code
_entity_poly.pdbx_strand_id
1 'polypeptide(L)'
;MFYSGGKLKNIYYTWIKSFLSLCLGILFIAVTIHVSHGGEPWWDADAEKAPIRSRERNKALEAYEAFAAGKYDAALTKLRGLTVSPDERTSLETMIRIWEKRRSLGTVNPSFVYKALVININSVDVTTQAGKHVTAKMTEKEKDLAELYQELTKKTYEAFSNGEMTIDFEPLYIDDTLTSLSYPSESGMEFPRLDSIPGLPELLRKKMGGFDILVVHSPGGITGTALGGEWAVPYIEYALYGPRRGRLILNTAHNYGIWVHELFHSLEGHGGISPIHGYYSEPRLNFPDWHGVSGDQFDYFDWHFGTTLKKTGYRNLSFYTRYQDPTTDRTFSEVMEKYRAVPIPDRYEADRNFMEGRKARDPVLKEELLKKAVSLSPLHSSALYELGELYMSLNRHGEAYEAYAKTAEYFPRPSVFLGEGLALIKLGDIDGAMASFEKGIMSFARDSVEQNRLGECYYQLAILTDKIYGDKAKAYAQALKAIENGFNFVRSRELLASLQTEKLSYDETLNRYKKLLGESREYAHILMV
;
A
#
# COMPACT_ATOMS: atom_id res chain seq x y z
N MET A 1 32.20 24.00 5.22
CA MET A 1 32.58 23.92 6.66
C MET A 1 31.55 23.06 7.37
N PHE A 2 32.04 22.08 8.14
CA PHE A 2 31.29 21.06 8.88
C PHE A 2 30.12 21.62 9.71
N TYR A 3 28.96 20.96 9.70
CA TYR A 3 28.16 20.64 10.91
C TYR A 3 27.06 19.60 10.60
N SER A 4 27.20 18.44 11.28
CA SER A 4 26.25 17.38 11.66
C SER A 4 25.18 16.89 10.65
N GLY A 5 25.19 15.67 10.12
CA GLY A 5 25.75 14.43 10.69
C GLY A 5 25.04 14.06 11.99
N GLY A 6 23.74 13.69 11.96
CA GLY A 6 23.08 13.23 13.19
C GLY A 6 21.58 12.92 13.20
N LYS A 7 20.76 13.35 12.23
CA LYS A 7 19.28 13.16 12.33
C LYS A 7 18.64 12.14 11.38
N LEU A 8 19.35 11.64 10.37
CA LEU A 8 18.81 10.61 9.45
C LEU A 8 19.02 9.16 9.93
N LYS A 9 19.90 8.92 10.92
CA LYS A 9 20.10 7.57 11.49
C LYS A 9 18.95 7.11 12.38
N ASN A 10 18.17 8.01 12.98
CA ASN A 10 17.10 7.60 13.89
C ASN A 10 15.84 7.08 13.17
N ILE A 11 15.48 7.60 11.99
CA ILE A 11 14.27 7.12 11.29
C ILE A 11 14.47 5.69 10.74
N TYR A 12 15.68 5.36 10.27
CA TYR A 12 16.04 4.00 9.86
C TYR A 12 16.23 3.04 11.04
N TYR A 13 16.75 3.51 12.19
CA TYR A 13 16.90 2.68 13.39
C TYR A 13 15.57 2.37 14.08
N THR A 14 14.59 3.27 14.04
CA THR A 14 13.25 2.99 14.59
C THR A 14 12.53 1.95 13.75
N TRP A 15 12.62 2.03 12.41
CA TRP A 15 12.05 1.00 11.53
C TRP A 15 12.71 -0.37 11.70
N ILE A 16 14.05 -0.43 11.80
CA ILE A 16 14.76 -1.71 11.99
C ILE A 16 14.54 -2.29 13.40
N LYS A 17 14.42 -1.45 14.46
CA LYS A 17 14.03 -1.94 15.78
C LYS A 17 12.56 -2.37 15.84
N SER A 18 11.66 -1.67 15.17
CA SER A 18 10.27 -2.13 15.01
C SER A 18 10.19 -3.43 14.21
N PHE A 19 11.06 -3.64 13.22
CA PHE A 19 11.14 -4.85 12.41
C PHE A 19 11.79 -6.04 13.14
N LEU A 20 12.85 -5.79 13.94
CA LEU A 20 13.48 -6.81 14.80
C LEU A 20 12.64 -7.12 16.05
N SER A 21 11.92 -6.15 16.61
CA SER A 21 10.90 -6.39 17.63
C SER A 21 9.66 -7.07 17.03
N LEU A 22 9.37 -6.88 15.74
CA LEU A 22 8.36 -7.67 15.01
C LEU A 22 8.77 -9.14 14.92
N CYS A 23 10.06 -9.45 14.76
CA CYS A 23 10.56 -10.83 14.66
C CYS A 23 10.82 -11.51 16.02
N LEU A 24 11.07 -10.74 17.09
CA LEU A 24 11.36 -11.27 18.42
C LEU A 24 10.19 -11.15 19.43
N GLY A 25 9.12 -10.45 19.06
CA GLY A 25 7.85 -10.37 19.80
C GLY A 25 6.78 -11.36 19.34
N ILE A 26 7.08 -12.28 18.41
CA ILE A 26 6.14 -13.27 17.87
C ILE A 26 5.98 -14.44 18.84
N LEU A 27 5.37 -14.20 19.99
CA LEU A 27 4.72 -15.24 20.77
C LEU A 27 3.55 -14.58 21.49
N PHE A 28 2.39 -15.24 21.45
CA PHE A 28 1.10 -14.91 22.09
C PHE A 28 0.00 -14.30 21.19
N ILE A 29 -0.83 -15.20 20.64
CA ILE A 29 -2.32 -15.32 20.74
C ILE A 29 -2.69 -16.53 19.84
N ALA A 30 -2.79 -17.74 20.40
CA ALA A 30 -2.87 -19.01 19.68
C ALA A 30 -4.30 -19.54 19.41
N VAL A 31 -5.31 -18.66 19.43
CA VAL A 31 -6.64 -18.96 18.87
C VAL A 31 -6.92 -18.17 17.59
N THR A 32 -6.23 -17.05 17.38
CA THR A 32 -6.41 -16.19 16.20
C THR A 32 -5.12 -15.93 15.42
N ILE A 33 -3.93 -16.16 15.99
CA ILE A 33 -2.63 -15.80 15.38
C ILE A 33 -1.61 -16.94 15.59
N HIS A 34 -1.88 -18.10 15.02
CA HIS A 34 -0.81 -19.03 14.68
C HIS A 34 -0.82 -19.28 13.19
N VAL A 35 0.17 -18.69 12.51
CA VAL A 35 0.70 -19.18 11.24
C VAL A 35 1.34 -20.53 11.54
N SER A 36 0.92 -21.59 10.84
CA SER A 36 1.67 -22.84 10.87
C SER A 36 3.07 -22.54 10.31
N HIS A 37 4.08 -22.58 11.17
CA HIS A 37 5.46 -22.56 10.71
C HIS A 37 5.73 -23.92 10.08
N GLY A 38 5.44 -24.05 8.78
CA GLY A 38 5.69 -25.28 8.03
C GLY A 38 4.70 -25.67 6.94
N GLY A 39 3.63 -24.90 6.70
CA GLY A 39 2.66 -25.25 5.64
C GLY A 39 1.71 -26.40 5.99
N GLU A 40 1.61 -26.79 7.27
CA GLU A 40 0.55 -27.68 7.74
C GLU A 40 -0.79 -26.91 7.86
N PRO A 41 -1.95 -27.51 7.53
CA PRO A 41 -3.24 -26.86 7.67
C PRO A 41 -3.50 -26.45 9.13
N TRP A 42 -4.15 -25.29 9.33
CA TRP A 42 -4.49 -24.85 10.70
C TRP A 42 -5.60 -25.70 11.34
N TRP A 43 -6.29 -26.55 10.58
CA TRP A 43 -7.36 -27.47 11.01
C TRP A 43 -6.90 -28.93 10.85
N ASP A 44 -7.55 -29.87 11.55
CA ASP A 44 -7.23 -31.31 11.45
C ASP A 44 -8.45 -32.11 10.96
N ALA A 45 -8.21 -33.09 10.09
CA ALA A 45 -9.25 -33.92 9.47
C ALA A 45 -9.73 -35.05 10.38
N ASP A 46 -8.93 -35.50 11.36
CA ASP A 46 -9.33 -36.54 12.32
C ASP A 46 -9.48 -35.94 13.73
N ALA A 47 -10.66 -35.37 13.99
CA ALA A 47 -10.96 -34.64 15.22
C ALA A 47 -10.85 -35.48 16.50
N GLU A 48 -10.97 -36.81 16.41
CA GLU A 48 -10.88 -37.71 17.57
C GLU A 48 -9.44 -37.95 18.02
N LYS A 49 -8.49 -37.96 17.08
CA LYS A 49 -7.05 -38.18 17.36
C LYS A 49 -6.23 -36.88 17.46
N ALA A 50 -6.85 -35.76 17.13
CA ALA A 50 -6.20 -34.45 17.11
C ALA A 50 -5.77 -33.98 18.53
N PRO A 51 -4.60 -33.33 18.68
CA PRO A 51 -4.20 -32.66 19.92
C PRO A 51 -5.26 -31.65 20.39
N ILE A 52 -5.33 -31.36 21.70
CA ILE A 52 -6.34 -30.45 22.28
C ILE A 52 -6.46 -29.13 21.50
N ARG A 53 -5.33 -28.46 21.20
CA ARG A 53 -5.31 -27.22 20.42
C ARG A 53 -5.98 -27.38 19.05
N SER A 54 -5.76 -28.51 18.40
CA SER A 54 -6.33 -28.81 17.09
C SER A 54 -7.83 -29.05 17.15
N ARG A 55 -8.33 -29.71 18.21
CA ARG A 55 -9.77 -29.85 18.47
C ARG A 55 -10.46 -28.52 18.72
N GLU A 56 -9.85 -27.62 19.49
CA GLU A 56 -10.40 -26.28 19.72
C GLU A 56 -10.40 -25.43 18.43
N ARG A 57 -9.42 -25.61 17.54
CA ARG A 57 -9.44 -24.99 16.20
C ARG A 57 -10.60 -25.50 15.33
N ASN A 58 -10.87 -26.81 15.35
CA ASN A 58 -12.02 -27.36 14.63
C ASN A 58 -13.36 -26.85 15.20
N LYS A 59 -13.50 -26.74 16.54
CA LYS A 59 -14.68 -26.11 17.16
C LYS A 59 -14.82 -24.64 16.78
N ALA A 60 -13.70 -23.91 16.70
CA ALA A 60 -13.69 -22.52 16.24
C ALA A 60 -14.14 -22.42 14.77
N LEU A 61 -13.71 -23.36 13.92
CA LEU A 61 -14.17 -23.46 12.52
C LEU A 61 -15.70 -23.64 12.44
N GLU A 62 -16.28 -24.54 13.22
CA GLU A 62 -17.73 -24.71 13.27
C GLU A 62 -18.46 -23.43 13.75
N ALA A 63 -17.85 -22.67 14.67
CA ALA A 63 -18.37 -21.39 15.10
C ALA A 63 -18.32 -20.35 13.96
N TYR A 64 -17.22 -20.33 13.20
CA TYR A 64 -17.03 -19.49 12.02
C TYR A 64 -18.06 -19.78 10.94
N GLU A 65 -18.25 -21.05 10.57
CA GLU A 65 -19.25 -21.47 9.58
C GLU A 65 -20.66 -21.05 9.99
N ALA A 66 -21.01 -21.24 11.27
CA ALA A 66 -22.30 -20.81 11.80
C ALA A 66 -22.46 -19.27 11.75
N PHE A 67 -21.41 -18.51 12.06
CA PHE A 67 -21.45 -17.04 12.02
C PHE A 67 -21.59 -16.52 10.58
N ALA A 68 -20.82 -17.06 9.64
CA ALA A 68 -20.92 -16.75 8.22
C ALA A 68 -22.32 -17.07 7.68
N ALA A 69 -22.89 -18.21 8.04
CA ALA A 69 -24.26 -18.60 7.69
C ALA A 69 -25.37 -17.77 8.39
N GLY A 70 -25.03 -16.82 9.27
CA GLY A 70 -25.99 -15.97 9.99
C GLY A 70 -26.67 -16.66 11.18
N LYS A 71 -26.21 -17.85 11.57
CA LYS A 71 -26.70 -18.61 12.74
C LYS A 71 -26.01 -18.11 14.02
N TYR A 72 -26.20 -16.84 14.35
CA TYR A 72 -25.43 -16.14 15.39
C TYR A 72 -25.51 -16.77 16.79
N ASP A 73 -26.68 -17.25 17.22
CA ASP A 73 -26.82 -17.91 18.53
C ASP A 73 -26.03 -19.23 18.63
N ALA A 74 -26.03 -20.02 17.56
CA ALA A 74 -25.25 -21.24 17.48
C ALA A 74 -23.75 -20.93 17.46
N ALA A 75 -23.35 -19.92 16.67
CA ALA A 75 -21.97 -19.47 16.57
C ALA A 75 -21.42 -18.99 17.92
N LEU A 76 -22.16 -18.12 18.63
CA LEU A 76 -21.79 -17.59 19.94
C LEU A 76 -21.73 -18.68 21.01
N THR A 77 -22.66 -19.65 20.99
CA THR A 77 -22.64 -20.81 21.90
C THR A 77 -21.36 -21.62 21.70
N LYS A 78 -20.98 -21.92 20.45
CA LYS A 78 -19.73 -22.64 20.13
C LYS A 78 -18.50 -21.84 20.55
N LEU A 79 -18.47 -20.55 20.24
CA LEU A 79 -17.34 -19.67 20.57
C LEU A 79 -17.10 -19.55 22.08
N ARG A 80 -18.17 -19.44 22.88
CA ARG A 80 -18.11 -19.43 24.35
C ARG A 80 -17.65 -20.76 24.96
N GLY A 81 -17.91 -21.86 24.26
CA GLY A 81 -17.51 -23.21 24.65
C GLY A 81 -16.04 -23.54 24.34
N LEU A 82 -15.29 -22.63 23.72
CA LEU A 82 -13.87 -22.84 23.44
C LEU A 82 -13.06 -22.81 24.73
N THR A 83 -12.14 -23.76 24.85
CA THR A 83 -11.13 -23.80 25.92
C THR A 83 -9.90 -23.06 25.44
N VAL A 84 -9.61 -21.91 26.06
CA VAL A 84 -8.50 -21.02 25.71
C VAL A 84 -7.62 -20.74 26.92
N SER A 85 -6.37 -20.37 26.70
CA SER A 85 -5.47 -19.95 27.78
C SER A 85 -5.95 -18.63 28.42
N PRO A 86 -5.48 -18.30 29.64
CA PRO A 86 -5.82 -17.03 30.28
C PRO A 86 -5.51 -15.80 29.43
N ASP A 87 -4.38 -15.79 28.73
CA ASP A 87 -3.95 -14.67 27.88
C ASP A 87 -4.83 -14.50 26.63
N GLU A 88 -5.42 -15.58 26.13
CA GLU A 88 -6.32 -15.57 24.96
C GLU A 88 -7.77 -15.26 25.33
N ARG A 89 -8.11 -15.35 26.62
CA ARG A 89 -9.48 -15.19 27.08
C ARG A 89 -10.03 -13.81 26.74
N THR A 90 -9.21 -12.77 26.91
CA THR A 90 -9.57 -11.39 26.56
C THR A 90 -9.91 -11.26 25.07
N SER A 91 -9.05 -11.76 24.18
CA SER A 91 -9.31 -11.68 22.73
C SER A 91 -10.55 -12.47 22.31
N LEU A 92 -10.81 -13.62 22.96
CA LEU A 92 -12.04 -14.39 22.75
C LEU A 92 -13.28 -13.58 23.17
N GLU A 93 -13.23 -12.92 24.32
CA GLU A 93 -14.32 -12.07 24.82
C GLU A 93 -14.57 -10.85 23.92
N THR A 94 -13.51 -10.24 23.40
CA THR A 94 -13.60 -9.19 22.38
C THR A 94 -14.28 -9.70 21.11
N MET A 95 -13.88 -10.89 20.61
CA MET A 95 -14.53 -11.50 19.43
C MET A 95 -16.01 -11.78 19.68
N ILE A 96 -16.37 -12.32 20.85
CA ILE A 96 -17.77 -12.55 21.25
C ILE A 96 -18.55 -11.23 21.22
N ARG A 97 -18.00 -10.15 21.80
CA ARG A 97 -18.62 -8.83 21.83
C ARG A 97 -18.87 -8.29 20.41
N ILE A 98 -17.88 -8.42 19.52
CA ILE A 98 -17.99 -8.00 18.12
C ILE A 98 -19.06 -8.81 17.39
N TRP A 99 -19.14 -10.12 17.63
CA TRP A 99 -20.14 -10.98 17.02
C TRP A 99 -21.56 -10.71 17.55
N GLU A 100 -21.71 -10.39 18.83
CA GLU A 100 -22.98 -9.92 19.41
C GLU A 100 -23.40 -8.59 18.81
N LYS A 101 -22.45 -7.66 18.65
CA LYS A 101 -22.66 -6.39 17.94
C LYS A 101 -23.12 -6.65 16.51
N ARG A 102 -22.47 -7.55 15.77
CA ARG A 102 -22.91 -7.88 14.39
C ARG A 102 -24.32 -8.46 14.36
N ARG A 103 -24.61 -9.38 15.28
CA ARG A 103 -25.93 -10.00 15.42
C ARG A 103 -27.01 -8.95 15.66
N SER A 104 -26.78 -7.99 16.55
CA SER A 104 -27.79 -6.98 16.93
C SER A 104 -28.14 -6.03 15.80
N LEU A 105 -27.23 -5.83 14.82
CA LEU A 105 -27.49 -5.03 13.62
C LEU A 105 -28.55 -5.66 12.69
N GLY A 106 -28.79 -6.98 12.75
CA GLY A 106 -29.72 -7.66 11.86
C GLY A 106 -29.33 -7.49 10.38
N THR A 107 -30.23 -6.92 9.58
CA THR A 107 -29.98 -6.59 8.17
C THR A 107 -29.14 -5.32 8.08
N VAL A 108 -27.98 -5.40 7.43
CA VAL A 108 -27.06 -4.28 7.26
C VAL A 108 -27.34 -3.58 5.94
N ASN A 109 -27.58 -2.27 5.99
CA ASN A 109 -27.77 -1.39 4.83
C ASN A 109 -26.64 -0.34 4.84
N PRO A 110 -25.46 -0.67 4.30
CA PRO A 110 -24.26 0.12 4.49
C PRO A 110 -24.30 1.41 3.66
N SER A 111 -23.77 2.49 4.23
CA SER A 111 -23.60 3.77 3.54
C SER A 111 -22.40 3.80 2.58
N PHE A 112 -21.51 2.82 2.74
CA PHE A 112 -20.28 2.62 1.99
C PHE A 112 -19.98 1.13 1.81
N VAL A 113 -19.58 0.75 0.61
CA VAL A 113 -19.14 -0.61 0.26
C VAL A 113 -17.70 -0.53 -0.19
N TYR A 114 -16.80 -1.14 0.58
CA TYR A 114 -15.39 -1.26 0.24
C TYR A 114 -15.20 -2.45 -0.69
N LYS A 115 -14.68 -2.23 -1.89
CA LYS A 115 -14.64 -3.26 -2.94
C LYS A 115 -13.32 -4.00 -2.94
N ALA A 116 -13.35 -5.32 -2.87
CA ALA A 116 -12.17 -6.17 -2.84
C ALA A 116 -12.13 -7.10 -4.04
N LEU A 117 -11.10 -6.99 -4.87
CA LEU A 117 -10.83 -7.97 -5.92
C LEU A 117 -9.94 -9.07 -5.35
N VAL A 118 -10.40 -10.32 -5.35
CA VAL A 118 -9.64 -11.45 -4.80
C VAL A 118 -9.14 -12.35 -5.91
N ILE A 119 -7.84 -12.26 -6.21
CA ILE A 119 -7.14 -13.15 -7.14
C ILE A 119 -6.72 -14.40 -6.38
N ASN A 120 -7.45 -15.50 -6.58
CA ASN A 120 -7.08 -16.83 -6.10
C ASN A 120 -6.25 -17.54 -7.17
N ILE A 121 -4.95 -17.67 -6.92
CA ILE A 121 -4.02 -18.42 -7.78
C ILE A 121 -4.24 -19.91 -7.51
N ASN A 122 -4.71 -20.68 -8.49
CA ASN A 122 -5.01 -22.10 -8.26
C ASN A 122 -3.77 -22.95 -8.10
N SER A 123 -2.69 -22.66 -8.83
CA SER A 123 -1.48 -23.48 -8.83
C SER A 123 -0.21 -22.63 -8.80
N VAL A 124 0.83 -23.13 -8.13
CA VAL A 124 2.16 -22.52 -8.09
C VAL A 124 3.19 -23.57 -8.49
N ASP A 125 4.20 -23.13 -9.24
CA ASP A 125 5.40 -23.90 -9.58
C ASP A 125 6.58 -22.94 -9.63
N VAL A 126 7.16 -22.67 -8.45
CA VAL A 126 8.12 -21.59 -8.25
C VAL A 126 9.37 -22.09 -7.53
N THR A 127 10.45 -21.34 -7.67
CA THR A 127 11.67 -21.53 -6.87
C THR A 127 11.92 -20.27 -6.06
N THR A 128 11.96 -20.40 -4.74
CA THR A 128 12.27 -19.28 -3.82
C THR A 128 13.74 -18.88 -3.93
N GLN A 129 14.09 -17.70 -3.43
CA GLN A 129 15.48 -17.25 -3.35
C GLN A 129 16.39 -18.24 -2.62
N ALA A 130 15.86 -18.93 -1.60
CA ALA A 130 16.59 -19.94 -0.85
C ALA A 130 16.86 -21.23 -1.66
N GLY A 131 16.46 -21.27 -2.94
CA GLY A 131 16.58 -22.43 -3.82
C GLY A 131 15.54 -23.51 -3.55
N LYS A 132 14.51 -23.22 -2.73
CA LYS A 132 13.44 -24.18 -2.45
C LYS A 132 12.45 -24.16 -3.61
N HIS A 133 12.35 -25.28 -4.30
CA HIS A 133 11.31 -25.51 -5.29
C HIS A 133 9.98 -25.83 -4.60
N VAL A 134 8.89 -25.19 -5.02
CA VAL A 134 7.55 -25.31 -4.44
C VAL A 134 6.55 -25.51 -5.56
N THR A 135 5.90 -26.68 -5.57
CA THR A 135 4.75 -26.97 -6.41
C THR A 135 3.54 -27.24 -5.52
N ALA A 136 2.46 -26.50 -5.72
CA ALA A 136 1.23 -26.70 -4.95
C ALA A 136 -0.01 -26.32 -5.77
N LYS A 137 -1.14 -26.95 -5.45
CA LYS A 137 -2.45 -26.65 -6.02
C LYS A 137 -3.46 -26.45 -4.90
N MET A 138 -4.28 -25.41 -5.01
CA MET A 138 -5.33 -25.09 -4.05
C MET A 138 -6.38 -26.20 -4.07
N THR A 139 -6.63 -26.78 -2.92
CA THR A 139 -7.68 -27.79 -2.69
C THR A 139 -9.06 -27.13 -2.58
N GLU A 140 -10.13 -27.88 -2.82
CA GLU A 140 -11.50 -27.36 -2.63
C GLU A 140 -11.73 -26.85 -1.21
N LYS A 141 -11.18 -27.54 -0.20
CA LYS A 141 -11.26 -27.09 1.19
C LYS A 141 -10.58 -25.73 1.42
N GLU A 142 -9.45 -25.47 0.78
CA GLU A 142 -8.78 -24.16 0.88
C GLU A 142 -9.58 -23.05 0.19
N LYS A 143 -10.30 -23.37 -0.89
CA LYS A 143 -11.24 -22.44 -1.53
C LYS A 143 -12.42 -22.13 -0.61
N ASP A 144 -13.06 -23.17 -0.06
CA ASP A 144 -14.16 -23.03 0.89
C ASP A 144 -13.75 -22.17 2.10
N LEU A 145 -12.54 -22.38 2.63
CA LEU A 145 -12.01 -21.59 3.73
C LEU A 145 -11.72 -20.14 3.35
N ALA A 146 -11.21 -19.89 2.14
CA ALA A 146 -11.00 -18.52 1.65
C ALA A 146 -12.33 -17.76 1.56
N GLU A 147 -13.38 -18.39 1.05
CA GLU A 147 -14.73 -17.82 0.97
C GLU A 147 -15.34 -17.60 2.35
N LEU A 148 -15.18 -18.58 3.26
CA LEU A 148 -15.58 -18.45 4.65
C LEU A 148 -14.93 -17.22 5.30
N TYR A 149 -13.62 -17.06 5.14
CA TYR A 149 -12.86 -15.96 5.75
C TYR A 149 -13.20 -14.59 5.17
N GLN A 150 -13.52 -14.50 3.89
CA GLN A 150 -14.08 -13.30 3.29
C GLN A 150 -15.40 -12.91 3.97
N GLU A 151 -16.35 -13.84 4.11
CA GLU A 151 -17.65 -13.55 4.74
C GLU A 151 -17.52 -13.21 6.23
N LEU A 152 -16.63 -13.88 6.97
CA LEU A 152 -16.33 -13.51 8.36
C LEU A 152 -15.75 -12.09 8.44
N THR A 153 -14.77 -11.77 7.58
CA THR A 153 -14.10 -10.46 7.56
C THR A 153 -15.10 -9.34 7.28
N LYS A 154 -15.95 -9.53 6.25
CA LYS A 154 -17.06 -8.63 5.94
C LYS A 154 -17.95 -8.38 7.15
N LYS A 155 -18.47 -9.43 7.79
CA LYS A 155 -19.36 -9.32 8.95
C LYS A 155 -18.71 -8.64 10.15
N THR A 156 -17.41 -8.84 10.33
CA THR A 156 -16.64 -8.18 11.40
C THR A 156 -16.47 -6.69 11.12
N TYR A 157 -16.21 -6.29 9.88
CA TYR A 157 -16.15 -4.88 9.48
C TYR A 157 -17.53 -4.20 9.55
N GLU A 158 -18.61 -4.92 9.26
CA GLU A 158 -19.97 -4.46 9.52
C GLU A 158 -20.20 -4.22 11.02
N ALA A 159 -19.73 -5.12 11.90
CA ALA A 159 -19.78 -4.87 13.34
C ALA A 159 -18.94 -3.67 13.75
N PHE A 160 -17.66 -3.61 13.36
CA PHE A 160 -16.77 -2.50 13.71
C PHE A 160 -17.39 -1.14 13.35
N SER A 161 -17.94 -1.03 12.14
CA SER A 161 -18.54 0.20 11.63
C SER A 161 -19.98 0.47 12.09
N ASN A 162 -20.58 -0.35 12.95
CA ASN A 162 -22.01 -0.30 13.31
C ASN A 162 -22.95 -0.39 12.09
N GLY A 163 -22.56 -1.17 11.08
CA GLY A 163 -23.32 -1.39 9.85
C GLY A 163 -23.20 -0.26 8.83
N GLU A 164 -22.39 0.77 9.08
CA GLU A 164 -22.21 1.89 8.16
C GLU A 164 -21.33 1.52 6.95
N MET A 165 -20.48 0.51 7.08
CA MET A 165 -19.57 -0.02 6.06
C MET A 165 -19.70 -1.54 5.93
N THR A 166 -19.60 -2.05 4.70
CA THR A 166 -19.40 -3.48 4.41
C THR A 166 -18.26 -3.66 3.41
N ILE A 167 -17.88 -4.90 3.15
CA ILE A 167 -16.92 -5.27 2.11
C ILE A 167 -17.62 -6.14 1.07
N ASP A 168 -17.44 -5.81 -0.20
CA ASP A 168 -17.87 -6.62 -1.32
C ASP A 168 -16.66 -7.33 -1.93
N PHE A 169 -16.59 -8.65 -1.76
CA PHE A 169 -15.50 -9.47 -2.29
C PHE A 169 -15.90 -10.05 -3.64
N GLU A 170 -15.10 -9.76 -4.66
CA GLU A 170 -15.18 -10.34 -5.99
C GLU A 170 -14.09 -11.43 -6.15
N PRO A 171 -14.39 -12.72 -5.91
CA PRO A 171 -13.42 -13.79 -6.09
C PRO A 171 -13.21 -14.12 -7.57
N LEU A 172 -11.95 -14.20 -7.96
CA LEU A 172 -11.49 -14.65 -9.28
C LEU A 172 -10.51 -15.81 -9.10
N TYR A 173 -10.92 -16.98 -9.52
CA TYR A 173 -10.05 -18.16 -9.55
C TYR A 173 -9.29 -18.19 -10.87
N ILE A 174 -7.97 -18.16 -10.77
CA ILE A 174 -7.05 -18.18 -11.90
C ILE A 174 -6.63 -19.62 -12.15
N ASP A 175 -7.12 -20.21 -13.24
CA ASP A 175 -6.81 -21.58 -13.65
C ASP A 175 -5.52 -21.66 -14.47
N ASP A 176 -4.47 -21.04 -13.93
CA ASP A 176 -3.12 -21.03 -14.48
C ASP A 176 -2.11 -21.20 -13.33
N THR A 177 -0.86 -21.49 -13.69
CA THR A 177 0.23 -21.70 -12.74
C THR A 177 1.06 -20.43 -12.59
N LEU A 178 1.22 -19.94 -11.37
CA LEU A 178 2.22 -18.93 -11.06
C LEU A 178 3.62 -19.57 -11.14
N THR A 179 4.48 -19.04 -12.02
CA THR A 179 5.79 -19.63 -12.31
C THR A 179 6.99 -18.82 -11.81
N SER A 180 6.75 -17.62 -11.26
CA SER A 180 7.84 -16.81 -10.72
C SER A 180 7.44 -15.95 -9.53
N LEU A 181 8.43 -15.68 -8.69
CA LEU A 181 8.37 -14.73 -7.58
C LEU A 181 9.23 -13.52 -7.92
N SER A 182 8.95 -12.38 -7.28
CA SER A 182 9.74 -11.18 -7.39
C SER A 182 11.13 -11.42 -6.81
N TYR A 183 12.13 -10.67 -7.27
CA TYR A 183 13.37 -10.64 -6.53
C TYR A 183 13.11 -10.11 -5.10
N PRO A 184 13.76 -10.67 -4.07
CA PRO A 184 13.48 -10.30 -2.70
C PRO A 184 13.71 -8.82 -2.44
N SER A 185 12.77 -8.19 -1.73
CA SER A 185 12.90 -6.83 -1.25
C SER A 185 14.06 -6.67 -0.26
N GLU A 186 14.33 -5.45 0.21
CA GLU A 186 15.35 -5.20 1.24
C GLU A 186 15.10 -5.99 2.55
N SER A 187 13.83 -6.31 2.83
CA SER A 187 13.44 -7.15 3.96
C SER A 187 13.52 -8.64 3.68
N GLY A 188 14.04 -9.05 2.52
CA GLY A 188 14.16 -10.44 2.08
C GLY A 188 12.83 -11.10 1.67
N MET A 189 11.77 -10.31 1.46
CA MET A 189 10.44 -10.84 1.13
C MET A 189 10.27 -10.97 -0.38
N GLU A 190 9.74 -12.11 -0.81
CA GLU A 190 9.38 -12.41 -2.20
C GLU A 190 7.87 -12.30 -2.38
N PHE A 191 7.45 -11.80 -3.55
CA PHE A 191 6.04 -11.61 -3.88
C PHE A 191 5.66 -12.39 -5.15
N PRO A 192 4.41 -12.87 -5.27
CA PRO A 192 3.92 -13.44 -6.52
C PRO A 192 4.06 -12.45 -7.68
N ARG A 193 4.78 -12.82 -8.76
CA ARG A 193 4.79 -12.02 -10.00
C ARG A 193 3.55 -12.34 -10.82
N LEU A 194 2.52 -11.53 -10.63
CA LEU A 194 1.22 -11.70 -11.30
C LEU A 194 1.35 -11.64 -12.83
N ASP A 195 2.34 -10.92 -13.33
CA ASP A 195 2.66 -10.83 -14.75
C ASP A 195 3.28 -12.11 -15.36
N SER A 196 3.63 -13.09 -14.54
CA SER A 196 4.01 -14.44 -15.01
C SER A 196 2.81 -15.31 -15.35
N ILE A 197 1.59 -14.89 -14.97
CA ILE A 197 0.35 -15.57 -15.31
C ILE A 197 -0.18 -14.97 -16.63
N PRO A 198 -0.40 -15.79 -17.67
CA PRO A 198 -0.91 -15.32 -18.95
C PRO A 198 -2.22 -14.53 -18.82
N GLY A 199 -2.29 -13.35 -19.46
CA GLY A 199 -3.50 -12.52 -19.51
C GLY A 199 -3.92 -11.83 -18.21
N LEU A 200 -3.26 -12.12 -17.08
CA LEU A 200 -3.59 -11.50 -15.80
C LEU A 200 -3.30 -9.99 -15.78
N PRO A 201 -2.19 -9.46 -16.35
CA PRO A 201 -2.00 -8.02 -16.47
C PRO A 201 -3.16 -7.29 -17.19
N GLU A 202 -3.65 -7.84 -18.30
CA GLU A 202 -4.79 -7.31 -19.05
C GLU A 202 -6.08 -7.33 -18.22
N LEU A 203 -6.31 -8.41 -17.46
CA LEU A 203 -7.46 -8.54 -16.58
C LEU A 203 -7.42 -7.49 -15.47
N LEU A 204 -6.26 -7.32 -14.82
CA LEU A 204 -6.05 -6.29 -13.80
C LEU A 204 -6.27 -4.90 -14.38
N ARG A 205 -5.76 -4.63 -15.59
CA ARG A 205 -5.99 -3.37 -16.31
C ARG A 205 -7.47 -3.07 -16.50
N LYS A 206 -8.25 -4.05 -16.97
CA LYS A 206 -9.71 -3.90 -17.16
C LYS A 206 -10.47 -3.67 -15.85
N LYS A 207 -10.01 -4.28 -14.75
CA LYS A 207 -10.67 -4.19 -13.44
C LYS A 207 -10.19 -3.05 -12.56
N MET A 208 -9.13 -2.33 -12.96
CA MET A 208 -8.47 -1.36 -12.09
C MET A 208 -9.40 -0.29 -11.53
N GLY A 209 -10.39 0.17 -12.29
CA GLY A 209 -11.37 1.18 -11.83
C GLY A 209 -12.45 0.66 -10.89
N GLY A 210 -12.45 -0.64 -10.57
CA GLY A 210 -13.59 -1.33 -9.93
C GLY A 210 -13.41 -1.70 -8.46
N PHE A 211 -12.21 -1.63 -7.90
CA PHE A 211 -11.93 -2.15 -6.55
C PHE A 211 -11.06 -1.21 -5.72
N ASP A 212 -11.22 -1.24 -4.40
CA ASP A 212 -10.41 -0.48 -3.44
C ASP A 212 -9.17 -1.25 -2.98
N ILE A 213 -9.29 -2.58 -2.85
CA ILE A 213 -8.21 -3.48 -2.43
C ILE A 213 -8.03 -4.67 -3.38
N LEU A 214 -6.78 -4.99 -3.72
CA LEU A 214 -6.41 -6.22 -4.41
C LEU A 214 -5.93 -7.25 -3.39
N VAL A 215 -6.59 -8.39 -3.31
CA VAL A 215 -6.15 -9.55 -2.53
C VAL A 215 -5.53 -10.57 -3.48
N VAL A 216 -4.31 -11.01 -3.19
CA VAL A 216 -3.63 -12.11 -3.87
C VAL A 216 -3.54 -13.26 -2.90
N HIS A 217 -4.21 -14.36 -3.22
CA HIS A 217 -4.30 -15.55 -2.39
C HIS A 217 -3.72 -16.74 -3.15
N SER A 218 -2.79 -17.48 -2.54
CA SER A 218 -2.03 -18.54 -3.23
C SER A 218 -1.73 -19.76 -2.35
N PRO A 219 -1.62 -20.97 -2.92
CA PRO A 219 -1.27 -22.18 -2.18
C PRO A 219 0.24 -22.28 -1.93
N GLY A 220 0.64 -23.31 -1.17
CA GLY A 220 2.04 -23.73 -1.05
C GLY A 220 2.91 -22.89 -0.11
N GLY A 221 2.33 -21.90 0.59
CA GLY A 221 3.08 -21.08 1.55
C GLY A 221 4.26 -20.34 0.92
N ILE A 222 4.14 -19.97 -0.36
CA ILE A 222 5.20 -19.32 -1.14
C ILE A 222 5.58 -17.95 -0.58
N THR A 223 4.70 -17.32 0.19
CA THR A 223 5.00 -16.16 1.02
C THR A 223 4.97 -16.60 2.49
N GLY A 224 6.12 -16.49 3.17
CA GLY A 224 6.26 -16.90 4.57
C GLY A 224 5.51 -16.01 5.57
N THR A 225 5.11 -14.81 5.14
CA THR A 225 4.36 -13.84 5.93
C THR A 225 3.16 -13.32 5.15
N ALA A 226 2.08 -12.99 5.88
CA ALA A 226 0.97 -12.21 5.35
C ALA A 226 1.38 -10.74 5.29
N LEU A 227 0.89 -10.03 4.27
CA LEU A 227 1.22 -8.62 4.07
C LEU A 227 0.02 -7.85 3.55
N GLY A 228 -0.39 -6.86 4.32
CA GLY A 228 -1.46 -5.92 4.04
C GLY A 228 -0.96 -4.49 4.13
N GLY A 229 -1.58 -3.60 3.37
CA GLY A 229 -1.15 -2.21 3.32
C GLY A 229 -1.56 -1.52 2.04
N GLU A 230 -0.94 -0.38 1.80
CA GLU A 230 -1.30 0.51 0.69
C GLU A 230 -0.14 0.68 -0.28
N TRP A 231 -0.25 0.09 -1.46
CA TRP A 231 0.80 0.10 -2.47
C TRP A 231 0.24 0.36 -3.87
N ALA A 232 1.10 0.76 -4.80
CA ALA A 232 0.75 0.77 -6.21
C ALA A 232 0.52 -0.68 -6.66
N VAL A 233 -0.57 -0.93 -7.38
CA VAL A 233 -0.85 -2.27 -7.91
C VAL A 233 0.01 -2.49 -9.16
N PRO A 234 0.94 -3.47 -9.16
CA PRO A 234 1.74 -3.76 -10.35
C PRO A 234 0.82 -4.32 -11.44
N TYR A 235 0.85 -3.70 -12.62
CA TYR A 235 0.46 -4.39 -13.84
C TYR A 235 1.58 -5.30 -14.31
N ILE A 236 2.80 -4.79 -14.21
CA ILE A 236 4.05 -5.44 -14.53
C ILE A 236 5.05 -5.00 -13.47
N GLU A 237 5.57 -5.94 -12.68
CA GLU A 237 6.59 -5.61 -11.67
C GLU A 237 7.79 -4.90 -12.32
N TYR A 238 8.29 -3.87 -11.63
CA TYR A 238 9.41 -2.99 -12.04
C TYR A 238 9.24 -2.20 -13.34
N ALA A 239 8.15 -2.39 -14.10
CA ALA A 239 7.94 -1.72 -15.38
C ALA A 239 6.71 -0.80 -15.38
N LEU A 240 5.56 -1.27 -14.89
CA LEU A 240 4.30 -0.54 -15.00
C LEU A 240 3.39 -0.82 -13.81
N TYR A 241 2.99 0.24 -13.11
CA TYR A 241 2.08 0.13 -11.97
C TYR A 241 0.84 0.99 -12.18
N GLY A 242 -0.30 0.44 -11.76
CA GLY A 242 -1.52 1.18 -11.59
C GLY A 242 -1.51 2.09 -10.35
N PRO A 243 -2.68 2.67 -10.01
CA PRO A 243 -2.83 3.57 -8.88
C PRO A 243 -2.57 2.87 -7.54
N ARG A 244 -2.38 3.68 -6.49
CA ARG A 244 -2.32 3.18 -5.12
C ARG A 244 -3.67 2.58 -4.73
N ARG A 245 -3.64 1.40 -4.13
CA ARG A 245 -4.79 0.67 -3.59
C ARG A 245 -4.40 -0.03 -2.31
N GLY A 246 -5.39 -0.55 -1.59
CA GLY A 246 -5.11 -1.64 -0.69
C GLY A 246 -4.48 -2.80 -1.47
N ARG A 247 -3.46 -3.44 -0.91
CA ARG A 247 -2.98 -4.75 -1.36
C ARG A 247 -2.97 -5.67 -0.15
N LEU A 248 -3.29 -6.92 -0.40
CA LEU A 248 -3.26 -7.97 0.60
C LEU A 248 -2.67 -9.21 -0.06
N ILE A 249 -1.64 -9.80 0.53
CA ILE A 249 -0.98 -11.01 0.05
C ILE A 249 -1.10 -12.07 1.13
N LEU A 250 -1.76 -13.17 0.76
CA LEU A 250 -2.11 -14.26 1.66
C LEU A 250 -1.75 -15.60 1.04
N ASN A 251 -1.55 -16.57 1.92
CA ASN A 251 -1.47 -17.98 1.58
C ASN A 251 -2.66 -18.74 2.20
N THR A 252 -2.89 -19.95 1.71
CA THR A 252 -4.00 -20.82 2.17
C THR A 252 -3.90 -21.27 3.63
N ALA A 253 -2.74 -21.11 4.26
CA ALA A 253 -2.54 -21.42 5.68
C ALA A 253 -2.98 -20.27 6.60
N HIS A 254 -3.14 -19.05 6.08
CA HIS A 254 -3.56 -17.89 6.88
C HIS A 254 -5.03 -17.98 7.26
N ASN A 255 -5.30 -17.73 8.54
CA ASN A 255 -6.63 -17.84 9.12
C ASN A 255 -7.42 -16.52 9.06
N TYR A 256 -8.68 -16.57 9.46
CA TYR A 256 -9.60 -15.42 9.58
C TYR A 256 -9.00 -14.19 10.29
N GLY A 257 -8.23 -14.36 11.37
CA GLY A 257 -7.62 -13.24 12.10
C GLY A 257 -6.64 -12.45 11.25
N ILE A 258 -5.84 -13.16 10.44
CA ILE A 258 -4.88 -12.56 9.51
C ILE A 258 -5.62 -11.80 8.41
N TRP A 259 -6.72 -12.32 7.88
CA TRP A 259 -7.54 -11.59 6.91
C TRP A 259 -8.02 -10.24 7.45
N VAL A 260 -8.57 -10.23 8.68
CA VAL A 260 -9.04 -8.99 9.33
C VAL A 260 -7.90 -8.01 9.56
N HIS A 261 -6.77 -8.50 10.09
CA HIS A 261 -5.59 -7.71 10.42
C HIS A 261 -4.96 -7.05 9.19
N GLU A 262 -4.64 -7.85 8.18
CA GLU A 262 -3.93 -7.35 7.02
C GLU A 262 -4.83 -6.49 6.12
N LEU A 263 -6.14 -6.75 6.09
CA LEU A 263 -7.07 -5.84 5.43
C LEU A 263 -7.12 -4.48 6.16
N PHE A 264 -6.98 -4.46 7.48
CA PHE A 264 -7.00 -3.23 8.26
C PHE A 264 -5.81 -2.32 7.93
N HIS A 265 -4.65 -2.90 7.62
CA HIS A 265 -3.48 -2.15 7.15
C HIS A 265 -3.77 -1.32 5.89
N SER A 266 -4.72 -1.72 5.05
CA SER A 266 -5.14 -0.91 3.89
C SER A 266 -5.95 0.34 4.27
N LEU A 267 -6.47 0.41 5.49
CA LEU A 267 -7.28 1.53 5.99
C LEU A 267 -6.49 2.44 6.93
N GLU A 268 -5.36 2.01 7.49
CA GLU A 268 -4.64 2.78 8.50
C GLU A 268 -4.07 4.08 7.96
N GLY A 269 -3.20 4.01 6.95
CA GLY A 269 -2.53 5.19 6.41
C GLY A 269 -3.52 6.20 5.83
N HIS A 270 -4.47 5.68 5.06
CA HIS A 270 -5.50 6.42 4.36
C HIS A 270 -6.59 6.96 5.30
N GLY A 271 -6.86 6.22 6.39
CA GLY A 271 -7.77 6.60 7.46
C GLY A 271 -7.20 7.62 8.43
N GLY A 272 -5.90 7.92 8.36
CA GLY A 272 -5.21 8.87 9.25
C GLY A 272 -4.76 8.26 10.58
N ILE A 273 -4.54 6.95 10.63
CA ILE A 273 -4.07 6.22 11.81
C ILE A 273 -2.54 6.18 11.82
N SER A 274 -1.94 6.74 12.86
CA SER A 274 -0.49 6.72 13.07
C SER A 274 -0.15 6.83 14.56
N PRO A 275 0.76 6.00 15.10
CA PRO A 275 1.49 4.93 14.42
C PRO A 275 0.62 3.70 14.10
N ILE A 276 1.04 2.94 13.10
CA ILE A 276 0.51 1.60 12.78
C ILE A 276 0.83 0.63 13.93
N HIS A 277 0.01 -0.41 14.11
CA HIS A 277 0.11 -1.38 15.21
C HIS A 277 0.04 -0.73 16.61
N GLY A 278 -0.85 0.25 16.77
CA GLY A 278 -1.09 0.98 18.02
C GLY A 278 -1.51 0.13 19.21
N TYR A 279 -1.85 -1.15 19.01
CA TYR A 279 -2.30 -2.06 20.06
C TYR A 279 -1.17 -2.63 20.92
N TYR A 280 0.10 -2.45 20.54
CA TYR A 280 1.24 -2.80 21.39
C TYR A 280 1.45 -1.78 22.52
N SER A 281 2.13 -2.19 23.59
CA SER A 281 2.29 -1.40 24.81
C SER A 281 2.96 -0.04 24.60
N GLU A 282 4.04 0.03 23.81
CA GLU A 282 4.74 1.29 23.54
C GLU A 282 3.99 2.21 22.57
N PRO A 283 3.55 1.76 21.37
CA PRO A 283 2.86 2.62 20.40
C PRO A 283 1.51 3.14 20.91
N ARG A 284 0.84 2.38 21.80
CA ARG A 284 -0.43 2.75 22.42
C ARG A 284 -0.40 4.12 23.10
N LEU A 285 0.76 4.58 23.59
CA LEU A 285 0.88 5.90 24.21
C LEU A 285 0.49 7.06 23.28
N ASN A 286 0.46 6.82 21.96
CA ASN A 286 -0.03 7.78 20.96
C ASN A 286 -1.56 7.81 20.84
N PHE A 287 -2.28 6.90 21.51
CA PHE A 287 -3.73 6.77 21.50
C PHE A 287 -4.29 6.79 22.93
N PRO A 288 -4.16 7.89 23.69
CA PRO A 288 -4.53 7.97 25.11
C PRO A 288 -6.04 7.75 25.35
N ASP A 289 -6.87 8.02 24.34
CA ASP A 289 -8.33 7.83 24.39
C ASP A 289 -8.75 6.36 24.18
N TRP A 290 -7.82 5.47 23.81
CA TRP A 290 -8.09 4.06 23.68
C TRP A 290 -7.83 3.31 25.00
N HIS A 291 -8.90 2.81 25.61
CA HIS A 291 -8.87 2.11 26.89
C HIS A 291 -8.92 0.57 26.77
N GLY A 292 -8.68 0.02 25.58
CA GLY A 292 -8.65 -1.42 25.33
C GLY A 292 -7.56 -2.19 26.05
N VAL A 293 -7.39 -3.48 25.76
CA VAL A 293 -6.30 -4.28 26.31
C VAL A 293 -5.10 -4.28 25.36
N SER A 294 -3.90 -4.09 25.89
CA SER A 294 -2.67 -4.18 25.09
C SER A 294 -2.55 -5.57 24.46
N GLY A 295 -2.23 -5.64 23.18
CA GLY A 295 -2.19 -6.89 22.40
C GLY A 295 -3.53 -7.29 21.79
N ASP A 296 -4.65 -6.68 22.19
CA ASP A 296 -5.95 -6.94 21.58
C ASP A 296 -6.18 -6.07 20.35
N GLN A 297 -5.72 -6.59 19.20
CA GLN A 297 -5.87 -5.94 17.91
C GLN A 297 -7.33 -5.71 17.50
N PHE A 298 -8.27 -6.58 17.85
CA PHE A 298 -9.66 -6.44 17.41
C PHE A 298 -10.38 -5.34 18.19
N ASP A 299 -10.07 -5.18 19.47
CA ASP A 299 -10.55 -4.05 20.28
C ASP A 299 -10.00 -2.71 19.75
N TYR A 300 -8.71 -2.70 19.40
CA TYR A 300 -8.06 -1.55 18.75
C TYR A 300 -8.71 -1.17 17.41
N PHE A 301 -9.00 -2.16 16.56
CA PHE A 301 -9.70 -1.93 15.29
C PHE A 301 -11.12 -1.40 15.52
N ASP A 302 -11.91 -2.03 16.40
CA ASP A 302 -13.27 -1.59 16.75
C ASP A 302 -13.28 -0.12 17.23
N TRP A 303 -12.30 0.25 18.07
CA TRP A 303 -12.13 1.63 18.52
C TRP A 303 -11.85 2.61 17.37
N HIS A 304 -10.93 2.28 16.47
CA HIS A 304 -10.60 3.14 15.33
C HIS A 304 -11.76 3.28 14.34
N PHE A 305 -12.54 2.22 14.13
CA PHE A 305 -13.78 2.32 13.36
C PHE A 305 -14.76 3.29 14.02
N GLY A 306 -14.94 3.21 15.34
CA GLY A 306 -15.82 4.12 16.08
C GLY A 306 -15.32 5.57 16.19
N THR A 307 -14.02 5.82 15.98
CA THR A 307 -13.38 7.12 16.21
C THR A 307 -12.72 7.68 14.95
N THR A 308 -11.47 7.30 14.66
CA THR A 308 -10.66 7.87 13.59
C THR A 308 -11.28 7.67 12.21
N LEU A 309 -11.65 6.44 11.84
CA LEU A 309 -12.20 6.14 10.52
C LEU A 309 -13.60 6.76 10.34
N LYS A 310 -14.42 6.74 11.39
CA LYS A 310 -15.73 7.42 11.38
C LYS A 310 -15.58 8.93 11.19
N LYS A 311 -14.61 9.57 11.85
CA LYS A 311 -14.30 10.99 11.67
C LYS A 311 -13.78 11.28 10.25
N THR A 312 -12.96 10.41 9.69
CA THR A 312 -12.51 10.50 8.29
C THR A 312 -13.67 10.35 7.30
N GLY A 313 -14.69 9.58 7.68
CA GLY A 313 -15.86 9.26 6.87
C GLY A 313 -15.57 8.08 5.94
N TYR A 314 -16.37 7.00 6.06
CA TYR A 314 -16.06 5.73 5.39
C TYR A 314 -15.96 5.84 3.86
N ARG A 315 -16.74 6.71 3.21
CA ARG A 315 -16.65 6.95 1.76
C ARG A 315 -15.29 7.48 1.32
N ASN A 316 -14.61 8.23 2.19
CA ASN A 316 -13.28 8.75 1.92
C ASN A 316 -12.22 7.65 1.99
N LEU A 317 -12.56 6.44 2.45
CA LEU A 317 -11.69 5.27 2.44
C LEU A 317 -11.59 4.60 1.07
N SER A 318 -12.42 4.98 0.08
CA SER A 318 -12.33 4.41 -1.25
C SER A 318 -11.03 4.83 -1.96
N PHE A 319 -10.27 3.83 -2.41
CA PHE A 319 -9.08 4.05 -3.21
C PHE A 319 -9.43 4.41 -4.64
N TYR A 320 -10.36 3.72 -5.31
CA TYR A 320 -10.55 3.96 -6.76
C TYR A 320 -11.19 5.31 -7.07
N THR A 321 -11.98 5.86 -6.14
CA THR A 321 -12.51 7.21 -6.30
C THR A 321 -11.44 8.28 -6.09
N ARG A 322 -10.47 8.02 -5.21
CA ARG A 322 -9.41 8.96 -4.83
C ARG A 322 -8.17 8.87 -5.72
N TYR A 323 -7.85 7.67 -6.20
CA TYR A 323 -6.66 7.33 -6.97
C TYR A 323 -7.10 6.77 -8.31
N GLN A 324 -7.26 7.68 -9.27
CA GLN A 324 -7.54 7.33 -10.66
C GLN A 324 -6.30 6.68 -11.28
N ASP A 325 -6.51 5.75 -12.20
CA ASP A 325 -5.42 5.10 -12.92
C ASP A 325 -4.81 6.06 -13.95
N PRO A 326 -3.52 6.42 -13.82
CA PRO A 326 -2.87 7.30 -14.79
C PRO A 326 -2.54 6.58 -16.11
N THR A 327 -2.63 5.25 -16.15
CA THR A 327 -2.20 4.44 -17.29
C THR A 327 -3.31 4.35 -18.34
N THR A 328 -3.02 4.81 -19.57
CA THR A 328 -3.94 4.63 -20.70
C THR A 328 -3.83 3.23 -21.30
N ASP A 329 -4.87 2.77 -22.02
CA ASP A 329 -4.83 1.48 -22.73
C ASP A 329 -3.72 1.43 -23.79
N ARG A 330 -3.43 2.57 -24.42
CA ARG A 330 -2.33 2.70 -25.37
C ARG A 330 -0.99 2.47 -24.68
N THR A 331 -0.72 3.22 -23.61
CA THR A 331 0.52 3.10 -22.82
C THR A 331 0.69 1.69 -22.28
N PHE A 332 -0.38 1.10 -21.73
CA PHE A 332 -0.37 -0.27 -21.24
C PHE A 332 0.01 -1.25 -22.36
N SER A 333 -0.60 -1.14 -23.54
CA SER A 333 -0.33 -2.03 -24.67
C SER A 333 1.11 -1.91 -25.18
N GLU A 334 1.60 -0.68 -25.35
CA GLU A 334 2.98 -0.40 -25.78
C GLU A 334 4.01 -0.97 -24.79
N VAL A 335 3.77 -0.79 -23.49
CA VAL A 335 4.65 -1.33 -22.43
C VAL A 335 4.57 -2.86 -22.38
N MET A 336 3.37 -3.45 -22.45
CA MET A 336 3.19 -4.90 -22.45
C MET A 336 3.88 -5.57 -23.63
N GLU A 337 3.84 -4.98 -24.83
CA GLU A 337 4.52 -5.50 -26.02
C GLU A 337 6.04 -5.57 -25.80
N LYS A 338 6.64 -4.44 -25.41
CA LYS A 338 8.08 -4.35 -25.11
C LYS A 338 8.49 -5.26 -23.96
N TYR A 339 7.66 -5.32 -22.91
CA TYR A 339 7.89 -6.17 -21.75
C TYR A 339 7.93 -7.66 -22.14
N ARG A 340 6.97 -8.10 -22.95
CA ARG A 340 6.89 -9.49 -23.44
C ARG A 340 8.10 -9.90 -24.28
N ALA A 341 8.71 -8.96 -24.99
CA ALA A 341 9.92 -9.21 -25.77
C ALA A 341 11.16 -9.50 -24.90
N VAL A 342 11.15 -9.14 -23.60
CA VAL A 342 12.24 -9.45 -22.67
C VAL A 342 12.05 -10.87 -22.11
N PRO A 343 13.02 -11.79 -22.23
CA PRO A 343 12.95 -13.13 -21.63
C PRO A 343 12.81 -13.09 -20.10
N ILE A 344 12.04 -14.03 -19.51
CA ILE A 344 11.83 -14.11 -18.06
C ILE A 344 13.16 -14.17 -17.25
N PRO A 345 14.19 -14.94 -17.67
CA PRO A 345 15.49 -14.94 -16.99
C PRO A 345 16.15 -13.55 -16.95
N ASP A 346 16.10 -12.81 -18.06
CA ASP A 346 16.69 -11.47 -18.16
C ASP A 346 15.97 -10.47 -17.26
N ARG A 347 14.64 -10.59 -17.14
CA ARG A 347 13.85 -9.77 -16.20
C ARG A 347 14.29 -10.04 -14.75
N TYR A 348 14.40 -11.31 -14.37
CA TYR A 348 14.82 -11.68 -13.02
C TYR A 348 16.27 -11.23 -12.73
N GLU A 349 17.17 -11.36 -13.72
CA GLU A 349 18.53 -10.85 -13.60
C GLU A 349 18.57 -9.31 -13.52
N ALA A 350 17.66 -8.61 -14.22
CA ALA A 350 17.51 -7.16 -14.11
C ALA A 350 17.09 -6.76 -12.69
N ASP A 351 16.06 -7.42 -12.13
CA ASP A 351 15.57 -7.18 -10.76
C ASP A 351 16.69 -7.39 -9.73
N ARG A 352 17.49 -8.46 -9.91
CA ARG A 352 18.67 -8.74 -9.08
C ARG A 352 19.68 -7.60 -9.14
N ASN A 353 20.10 -7.22 -10.35
CA ASN A 353 21.09 -6.16 -10.54
C ASN A 353 20.59 -4.82 -9.97
N PHE A 354 19.31 -4.50 -10.14
CA PHE A 354 18.68 -3.34 -9.53
C PHE A 354 18.80 -3.36 -8.00
N MET A 355 18.42 -4.47 -7.36
CA MET A 355 18.43 -4.59 -5.91
C MET A 355 19.86 -4.54 -5.32
N GLU A 356 20.83 -5.16 -5.99
CA GLU A 356 22.24 -5.06 -5.57
C GLU A 356 22.81 -3.66 -5.81
N GLY A 357 22.46 -3.01 -6.94
CA GLY A 357 22.83 -1.63 -7.22
C GLY A 357 22.29 -0.66 -6.17
N ARG A 358 21.05 -0.87 -5.70
CA ARG A 358 20.44 -0.03 -4.66
C ARG A 358 21.17 -0.12 -3.31
N LYS A 359 21.69 -1.30 -2.97
CA LYS A 359 22.48 -1.55 -1.74
C LYS A 359 23.92 -1.04 -1.87
N ALA A 360 24.45 -0.97 -3.09
CA ALA A 360 25.82 -0.56 -3.34
C ALA A 360 26.07 0.88 -2.86
N ARG A 361 27.06 1.03 -1.99
CA ARG A 361 27.51 2.34 -1.48
C ARG A 361 28.52 3.01 -2.40
N ASP A 362 29.27 2.21 -3.15
CA ASP A 362 30.21 2.71 -4.15
C ASP A 362 29.43 3.18 -5.38
N PRO A 363 29.51 4.46 -5.77
CA PRO A 363 28.76 4.99 -6.91
C PRO A 363 29.13 4.32 -8.24
N VAL A 364 30.37 3.84 -8.40
CA VAL A 364 30.80 3.15 -9.64
C VAL A 364 30.11 1.81 -9.76
N LEU A 365 30.18 0.96 -8.73
CA LEU A 365 29.45 -0.31 -8.70
C LEU A 365 27.93 -0.11 -8.80
N LYS A 366 27.37 0.91 -8.12
CA LYS A 366 25.94 1.24 -8.22
C LYS A 366 25.56 1.56 -9.67
N GLU A 367 26.35 2.40 -10.36
CA GLU A 367 26.10 2.73 -11.76
C GLU A 367 26.17 1.50 -12.67
N GLU A 368 27.20 0.65 -12.50
CA GLU A 368 27.39 -0.56 -13.30
C GLU A 368 26.20 -1.52 -13.18
N LEU A 369 25.78 -1.82 -11.96
CA LEU A 369 24.67 -2.72 -11.68
C LEU A 369 23.34 -2.15 -12.22
N LEU A 370 23.08 -0.86 -12.00
CA LEU A 370 21.85 -0.25 -12.52
C LEU A 370 21.84 -0.18 -14.05
N LYS A 371 22.97 0.11 -14.70
CA LYS A 371 23.10 0.03 -16.17
C LYS A 371 22.87 -1.38 -16.68
N LYS A 372 23.39 -2.39 -15.97
CA LYS A 372 23.16 -3.80 -16.31
C LYS A 372 21.68 -4.15 -16.22
N ALA A 373 20.99 -3.73 -15.16
CA ALA A 373 19.54 -3.92 -15.00
C ALA A 373 18.75 -3.32 -16.17
N VAL A 374 19.04 -2.07 -16.54
CA VAL A 374 18.37 -1.39 -17.66
C VAL A 374 18.74 -2.03 -19.01
N SER A 375 19.95 -2.56 -19.18
CA SER A 375 20.33 -3.27 -20.41
C SER A 375 19.56 -4.58 -20.63
N LEU A 376 19.23 -5.27 -19.54
CA LEU A 376 18.48 -6.53 -19.54
C LEU A 376 16.97 -6.27 -19.65
N SER A 377 16.48 -5.26 -18.95
CA SER A 377 15.09 -4.82 -18.98
C SER A 377 15.03 -3.30 -19.24
N PRO A 378 14.94 -2.88 -20.51
CA PRO A 378 14.94 -1.46 -20.89
C PRO A 378 13.82 -0.63 -20.28
N LEU A 379 12.74 -1.27 -19.83
CA LEU A 379 11.59 -0.64 -19.18
C LEU A 379 11.66 -0.69 -17.65
N HIS A 380 12.78 -1.08 -17.05
CA HIS A 380 12.92 -1.16 -15.60
C HIS A 380 12.93 0.25 -14.97
N SER A 381 11.73 0.79 -14.74
CA SER A 381 11.49 2.17 -14.32
C SER A 381 12.18 2.50 -12.99
N SER A 382 12.20 1.55 -12.04
CA SER A 382 12.90 1.77 -10.78
C SER A 382 14.42 1.89 -10.92
N ALA A 383 15.04 1.16 -11.86
CA ALA A 383 16.48 1.23 -12.11
C ALA A 383 16.85 2.51 -12.86
N LEU A 384 16.02 2.92 -13.84
CA LEU A 384 16.16 4.21 -14.53
C LEU A 384 16.03 5.39 -13.55
N TYR A 385 15.05 5.36 -12.65
CA TYR A 385 14.89 6.37 -11.61
C TYR A 385 16.13 6.46 -10.69
N GLU A 386 16.62 5.31 -10.21
CA GLU A 386 17.83 5.27 -9.36
C GLU A 386 19.10 5.73 -10.11
N LEU A 387 19.19 5.51 -11.43
CA LEU A 387 20.25 6.10 -12.27
C LEU A 387 20.12 7.63 -12.31
N GLY A 388 18.91 8.16 -12.47
CA GLY A 388 18.64 9.59 -12.41
C GLY A 388 19.12 10.21 -11.09
N GLU A 389 18.75 9.61 -9.96
CA GLU A 389 19.18 10.04 -8.63
C GLU A 389 20.71 9.96 -8.48
N LEU A 390 21.33 8.86 -8.95
CA LEU A 390 22.78 8.70 -8.92
C LEU A 390 23.47 9.79 -9.75
N TYR A 391 23.02 10.04 -10.97
CA TYR A 391 23.58 11.06 -11.84
C TYR A 391 23.41 12.46 -11.29
N MET A 392 22.29 12.76 -10.62
CA MET A 392 22.13 14.01 -9.87
C MET A 392 23.19 14.14 -8.77
N SER A 393 23.43 13.07 -8.00
CA SER A 393 24.44 13.08 -6.93
C SER A 393 25.88 13.24 -7.44
N LEU A 394 26.15 12.78 -8.67
CA LEU A 394 27.44 12.89 -9.36
C LEU A 394 27.58 14.18 -10.19
N ASN A 395 26.60 15.10 -10.14
CA ASN A 395 26.52 16.31 -10.95
C ASN A 395 26.52 16.07 -12.48
N ARG A 396 26.10 14.87 -12.92
CA ARG A 396 25.95 14.49 -14.33
C ARG A 396 24.53 14.79 -14.80
N HIS A 397 24.18 16.08 -14.84
CA HIS A 397 22.79 16.53 -14.99
C HIS A 397 22.15 16.15 -16.33
N GLY A 398 22.93 16.07 -17.42
CA GLY A 398 22.41 15.63 -18.73
C GLY A 398 21.93 14.18 -18.70
N GLU A 399 22.74 13.28 -18.15
CA GLU A 399 22.39 11.87 -18.02
C GLU A 399 21.26 11.66 -17.00
N ALA A 400 21.22 12.47 -15.94
CA ALA A 400 20.09 12.47 -15.01
C ALA A 400 18.78 12.81 -15.71
N TYR A 401 18.76 13.90 -16.50
CA TYR A 401 17.60 14.29 -17.30
C TYR A 401 17.14 13.16 -18.23
N GLU A 402 18.06 12.54 -18.98
CA GLU A 402 17.71 11.42 -19.86
C GLU A 402 17.11 10.23 -19.11
N ALA A 403 17.65 9.89 -17.93
CA ALA A 403 17.15 8.80 -17.12
C ALA A 403 15.76 9.09 -16.55
N TYR A 404 15.50 10.30 -16.05
CA TYR A 404 14.17 10.70 -15.58
C TYR A 404 13.17 10.79 -16.74
N ALA A 405 13.55 11.36 -17.89
CA ALA A 405 12.68 11.47 -19.06
C ALA A 405 12.23 10.09 -19.55
N LYS A 406 13.15 9.11 -19.64
CA LYS A 406 12.82 7.71 -19.95
C LYS A 406 11.91 7.07 -18.91
N THR A 407 12.13 7.37 -17.63
CA THR A 407 11.25 6.89 -16.55
C THR A 407 9.84 7.46 -16.71
N ALA A 408 9.72 8.75 -17.05
CA ALA A 408 8.45 9.45 -17.20
C ALA A 408 7.58 8.92 -18.35
N GLU A 409 8.18 8.33 -19.39
CA GLU A 409 7.44 7.70 -20.50
C GLU A 409 6.52 6.56 -20.02
N TYR A 410 6.95 5.80 -19.01
CA TYR A 410 6.27 4.56 -18.58
C TYR A 410 5.83 4.59 -17.10
N PHE A 411 6.35 5.53 -16.32
CA PHE A 411 6.05 5.69 -14.90
C PHE A 411 5.96 7.18 -14.51
N PRO A 412 4.96 7.91 -15.04
CA PRO A 412 4.81 9.34 -14.78
C PRO A 412 4.39 9.60 -13.32
N ARG A 413 5.34 10.03 -12.48
CA ARG A 413 5.09 10.37 -11.07
C ARG A 413 5.72 11.71 -10.66
N PRO A 414 5.19 12.38 -9.62
CA PRO A 414 5.75 13.64 -9.13
C PRO A 414 7.24 13.55 -8.83
N SER A 415 7.74 12.47 -8.22
CA SER A 415 9.16 12.24 -7.96
C SER A 415 10.02 12.24 -9.22
N VAL A 416 9.56 11.59 -10.28
CA VAL A 416 10.26 11.50 -11.58
C VAL A 416 10.35 12.87 -12.23
N PHE A 417 9.21 13.57 -12.31
CA PHE A 417 9.16 14.90 -12.90
C PHE A 417 9.86 15.97 -12.06
N LEU A 418 9.88 15.81 -10.74
CA LEU A 418 10.69 16.63 -9.86
C LEU A 418 12.18 16.45 -10.18
N GLY A 419 12.65 15.20 -10.26
CA GLY A 419 14.02 14.89 -10.62
C GLY A 419 14.41 15.46 -11.99
N GLU A 420 13.54 15.27 -12.98
CA GLU A 420 13.69 15.84 -14.32
C GLU A 420 13.81 17.37 -14.29
N GLY A 421 12.88 18.05 -13.61
CA GLY A 421 12.89 19.51 -13.51
C GLY A 421 14.10 20.06 -12.75
N LEU A 422 14.53 19.38 -11.68
CA LEU A 422 15.75 19.76 -10.96
C LEU A 422 17.01 19.56 -11.82
N ALA A 423 17.07 18.51 -12.64
CA ALA A 423 18.15 18.32 -13.61
C ALA A 423 18.16 19.44 -14.67
N LEU A 424 16.99 19.81 -15.20
CA LEU A 424 16.85 20.89 -16.19
C LEU A 424 17.27 22.25 -15.63
N ILE A 425 16.93 22.58 -14.36
CA ILE A 425 17.45 23.78 -13.69
C ILE A 425 18.98 23.81 -13.71
N LYS A 426 19.62 22.66 -13.45
CA LYS A 426 21.09 22.56 -13.43
C LYS A 426 21.70 22.66 -14.83
N LEU A 427 20.94 22.31 -15.86
CA LEU A 427 21.31 22.49 -17.27
C LEU A 427 21.00 23.90 -17.79
N GLY A 428 20.29 24.72 -17.01
CA GLY A 428 19.91 26.09 -17.38
C GLY A 428 18.61 26.18 -18.19
N ASP A 429 17.92 25.06 -18.42
CA ASP A 429 16.61 25.04 -19.10
C ASP A 429 15.48 25.26 -18.08
N ILE A 430 15.20 26.54 -17.83
CA ILE A 430 14.19 26.95 -16.84
C ILE A 430 12.77 26.68 -17.32
N ASP A 431 12.47 26.94 -18.59
CA ASP A 431 11.14 26.71 -19.17
C ASP A 431 10.82 25.20 -19.16
N GLY A 432 11.77 24.36 -19.56
CA GLY A 432 11.65 22.91 -19.48
C GLY A 432 11.42 22.44 -18.04
N ALA A 433 12.18 22.97 -17.07
CA ALA A 433 12.02 22.61 -15.67
C ALA A 433 10.61 22.92 -15.14
N MET A 434 10.06 24.09 -15.47
CA MET A 434 8.69 24.44 -15.10
C MET A 434 7.67 23.50 -15.73
N ALA A 435 7.82 23.20 -17.02
CA ALA A 435 6.95 22.25 -17.70
C ALA A 435 7.02 20.86 -17.03
N SER A 436 8.19 20.40 -16.60
CA SER A 436 8.32 19.14 -15.87
C SER A 436 7.64 19.20 -14.51
N PHE A 437 7.78 20.26 -13.72
CA PHE A 437 7.04 20.36 -12.45
C PHE A 437 5.52 20.46 -12.64
N GLU A 438 5.05 21.14 -13.69
CA GLU A 438 3.63 21.16 -14.06
C GLU A 438 3.13 19.76 -14.43
N LYS A 439 3.92 18.99 -15.21
CA LYS A 439 3.65 17.57 -15.44
C LYS A 439 3.66 16.79 -14.13
N GLY A 440 4.57 17.06 -13.21
CA GLY A 440 4.62 16.46 -11.87
C GLY A 440 3.31 16.69 -11.10
N ILE A 441 2.76 17.89 -11.20
CA ILE A 441 1.47 18.26 -10.58
C ILE A 441 0.29 17.55 -11.24
N MET A 442 0.35 17.39 -12.56
CA MET A 442 -0.67 16.66 -13.32
C MET A 442 -0.50 15.13 -13.21
N SER A 443 0.71 14.66 -12.90
CA SER A 443 1.05 13.25 -12.76
C SER A 443 0.54 12.79 -11.41
N PHE A 444 -0.65 12.20 -11.44
CA PHE A 444 -1.35 11.77 -10.26
C PHE A 444 -0.50 10.81 -9.43
N ALA A 445 -0.07 11.24 -8.25
CA ALA A 445 0.31 10.33 -7.18
C ALA A 445 0.02 10.99 -5.83
N ARG A 446 -0.92 10.41 -5.08
CA ARG A 446 -1.32 10.85 -3.74
C ARG A 446 -0.89 9.84 -2.65
N ASP A 447 0.22 9.13 -2.80
CA ASP A 447 0.85 8.44 -1.66
C ASP A 447 1.65 9.46 -0.83
N SER A 448 1.92 9.23 0.46
CA SER A 448 2.52 10.28 1.32
C SER A 448 3.90 10.74 0.83
N VAL A 449 4.67 9.86 0.20
CA VAL A 449 5.98 10.19 -0.36
C VAL A 449 5.81 11.05 -1.61
N GLU A 450 4.98 10.62 -2.55
CA GLU A 450 4.69 11.34 -3.78
C GLU A 450 3.87 12.62 -3.55
N GLN A 451 3.05 12.70 -2.50
CA GLN A 451 2.40 13.94 -2.06
C GLN A 451 3.44 14.95 -1.62
N ASN A 452 4.42 14.55 -0.81
CA ASN A 452 5.51 15.45 -0.44
C ASN A 452 6.33 15.87 -1.68
N ARG A 453 6.55 14.98 -2.65
CA ARG A 453 7.22 15.32 -3.94
C ARG A 453 6.38 16.24 -4.83
N LEU A 454 5.06 16.06 -4.83
CA LEU A 454 4.09 16.95 -5.45
C LEU A 454 4.15 18.34 -4.81
N GLY A 455 4.18 18.40 -3.48
CA GLY A 455 4.39 19.64 -2.74
C GLY A 455 5.73 20.30 -3.07
N GLU A 456 6.78 19.49 -3.28
CA GLU A 456 8.08 19.99 -3.75
C GLU A 456 8.00 20.55 -5.17
N CYS A 457 7.27 19.92 -6.10
CA CYS A 457 7.03 20.46 -7.44
C CYS A 457 6.33 21.83 -7.38
N TYR A 458 5.29 21.95 -6.55
CA TYR A 458 4.62 23.22 -6.29
C TYR A 458 5.58 24.28 -5.72
N TYR A 459 6.44 23.90 -4.79
CA TYR A 459 7.43 24.79 -4.19
C TYR A 459 8.46 25.28 -5.22
N GLN A 460 9.00 24.39 -6.06
CA GLN A 460 9.94 24.76 -7.11
C GLN A 460 9.30 25.69 -8.15
N LEU A 461 8.06 25.38 -8.56
CA LEU A 461 7.30 26.28 -9.44
C LEU A 461 7.07 27.65 -8.82
N ALA A 462 6.73 27.72 -7.54
CA ALA A 462 6.53 28.98 -6.85
C ALA A 462 7.79 29.86 -6.90
N ILE A 463 8.97 29.26 -6.66
CA ILE A 463 10.25 29.96 -6.75
C ILE A 463 10.51 30.47 -8.16
N LEU A 464 10.35 29.63 -9.18
CA LEU A 464 10.63 30.01 -10.56
C LEU A 464 9.62 31.07 -11.05
N THR A 465 8.34 30.90 -10.73
CA THR A 465 7.26 31.83 -11.09
C THR A 465 7.49 33.23 -10.51
N ASP A 466 7.94 33.33 -9.25
CA ASP A 466 8.30 34.61 -8.65
C ASP A 466 9.59 35.18 -9.24
N LYS A 467 10.70 34.42 -9.19
CA LYS A 467 12.03 34.95 -9.52
C LYS A 467 12.23 35.23 -11.01
N ILE A 468 11.60 34.45 -11.88
CA ILE A 468 11.82 34.52 -13.32
C ILE A 468 10.71 35.31 -14.01
N TYR A 469 9.45 35.10 -13.63
CA TYR A 469 8.30 35.72 -14.30
C TYR A 469 7.67 36.86 -13.48
N GLY A 470 8.03 37.03 -12.21
CA GLY A 470 7.52 38.10 -11.35
C GLY A 470 6.06 37.94 -10.93
N ASP A 471 5.43 36.79 -11.18
CA ASP A 471 4.01 36.56 -10.84
C ASP A 471 3.87 36.07 -9.40
N LYS A 472 3.95 37.04 -8.47
CA LYS A 472 3.83 36.77 -7.03
C LYS A 472 2.51 36.14 -6.63
N ALA A 473 1.42 36.44 -7.34
CA ALA A 473 0.11 35.90 -7.01
C ALA A 473 0.02 34.41 -7.35
N LYS A 474 0.49 34.01 -8.54
CA LYS A 474 0.58 32.60 -8.93
C LYS A 474 1.57 31.85 -8.05
N ALA A 475 2.74 32.44 -7.77
CA ALA A 475 3.73 31.86 -6.86
C ALA A 475 3.18 31.64 -5.44
N TYR A 476 2.39 32.58 -4.93
CA TYR A 476 1.76 32.47 -3.61
C TYR A 476 0.78 31.28 -3.55
N ALA A 477 -0.07 31.13 -4.57
CA ALA A 477 -0.99 30.00 -4.67
C ALA A 477 -0.27 28.65 -4.74
N GLN A 478 0.81 28.58 -5.54
CA GLN A 478 1.65 27.38 -5.63
C GLN A 478 2.33 27.07 -4.28
N ALA A 479 2.84 28.06 -3.57
CA ALA A 479 3.45 27.87 -2.25
C ALA A 479 2.44 27.41 -1.18
N LEU A 480 1.17 27.83 -1.25
CA LEU A 480 0.10 27.28 -0.41
C LEU A 480 -0.13 25.80 -0.72
N LYS A 481 -0.19 25.43 -2.01
CA LYS A 481 -0.32 24.03 -2.44
C LYS A 481 0.86 23.18 -1.98
N ALA A 482 2.07 23.72 -1.93
CA ALA A 482 3.23 23.03 -1.37
C ALA A 482 3.01 22.64 0.11
N ILE A 483 2.45 23.55 0.92
CA ILE A 483 2.13 23.30 2.33
C ILE A 483 1.00 22.28 2.46
N GLU A 484 -0.08 22.43 1.69
CA GLU A 484 -1.22 21.51 1.71
C GLU A 484 -0.80 20.07 1.39
N ASN A 485 0.22 19.90 0.55
CA ASN A 485 0.78 18.58 0.19
C ASN A 485 1.95 18.16 1.09
N GLY A 486 2.14 18.81 2.23
CA GLY A 486 3.07 18.37 3.28
C GLY A 486 4.55 18.70 3.02
N PHE A 487 4.88 19.46 1.97
CA PHE A 487 6.27 19.80 1.67
C PHE A 487 6.82 20.87 2.61
N ASN A 488 7.86 20.48 3.37
CA ASN A 488 8.72 21.32 4.21
C ASN A 488 8.04 22.60 4.74
N PHE A 489 7.19 22.42 5.75
CA PHE A 489 6.34 23.48 6.30
C PHE A 489 7.09 24.80 6.59
N VAL A 490 8.32 24.73 7.11
CA VAL A 490 9.12 25.92 7.42
C VAL A 490 9.52 26.66 6.15
N ARG A 491 10.16 25.99 5.19
CA ARG A 491 10.60 26.63 3.93
C ARG A 491 9.43 27.15 3.11
N SER A 492 8.34 26.40 3.05
CA SER A 492 7.15 26.80 2.30
C SER A 492 6.46 28.01 2.95
N ARG A 493 6.48 28.12 4.28
CA ARG A 493 6.00 29.33 4.99
C ARG A 493 6.92 30.53 4.85
N GLU A 494 8.23 30.33 4.86
CA GLU A 494 9.21 31.39 4.60
C GLU A 494 9.02 31.96 3.18
N LEU A 495 8.81 31.08 2.20
CA LEU A 495 8.49 31.48 0.83
C LEU A 495 7.18 32.29 0.79
N LEU A 496 6.09 31.80 1.40
CA LEU A 496 4.84 32.56 1.49
C LEU A 496 5.01 33.93 2.13
N ALA A 497 5.78 34.03 3.21
CA ALA A 497 6.05 35.30 3.89
C ALA A 497 6.84 36.27 2.99
N SER A 498 7.79 35.76 2.19
CA SER A 498 8.54 36.58 1.22
C SER A 498 7.70 37.05 0.02
N LEU A 499 6.66 36.29 -0.35
CA LEU A 499 5.74 36.60 -1.43
C LEU A 499 4.63 37.58 -1.00
N GLN A 500 4.34 37.67 0.30
CA GLN A 500 3.50 38.72 0.88
C GLN A 500 4.23 40.07 0.80
N THR A 501 3.89 40.86 -0.21
CA THR A 501 4.35 42.25 -0.28
C THR A 501 3.54 43.14 0.66
N GLU A 502 4.15 44.21 1.19
CA GLU A 502 3.48 45.25 2.02
C GLU A 502 2.27 45.94 1.36
N LYS A 503 1.95 45.62 0.08
CA LYS A 503 0.87 46.24 -0.70
C LYS A 503 -0.29 45.32 -1.12
N LEU A 504 -0.24 44.02 -0.82
CA LEU A 504 -1.38 43.12 -1.04
C LEU A 504 -1.72 42.44 0.28
N SER A 505 -2.90 42.74 0.83
CA SER A 505 -3.33 42.03 2.03
C SER A 505 -3.51 40.53 1.72
N TYR A 506 -3.25 39.70 2.72
CA TYR A 506 -3.51 38.26 2.67
C TYR A 506 -4.93 37.95 2.14
N ASP A 507 -5.90 38.75 2.59
CA ASP A 507 -7.32 38.61 2.23
C ASP A 507 -7.62 38.98 0.78
N GLU A 508 -6.96 40.01 0.23
CA GLU A 508 -7.10 40.36 -1.19
C GLU A 508 -6.52 39.29 -2.11
N THR A 509 -5.36 38.74 -1.77
CA THR A 509 -4.71 37.67 -2.55
C THR A 509 -5.54 36.39 -2.52
N LEU A 510 -6.03 36.02 -1.33
CA LEU A 510 -6.88 34.84 -1.14
C LEU A 510 -8.25 35.00 -1.83
N ASN A 511 -8.86 36.19 -1.79
CA ASN A 511 -10.13 36.46 -2.47
C ASN A 511 -10.00 36.49 -4.00
N ARG A 512 -8.91 37.05 -4.53
CA ARG A 512 -8.63 37.07 -5.97
C ARG A 512 -8.40 35.66 -6.51
N TYR A 513 -7.75 34.81 -5.72
CA TYR A 513 -7.55 33.41 -6.05
C TYR A 513 -8.83 32.56 -5.94
N LYS A 514 -9.65 32.76 -4.89
CA LYS A 514 -11.00 32.16 -4.80
C LYS A 514 -11.89 32.53 -5.98
N LYS A 515 -11.76 33.76 -6.50
CA LYS A 515 -12.49 34.24 -7.67
C LYS A 515 -12.02 33.58 -8.98
N LEU A 516 -10.71 33.42 -9.17
CA LEU A 516 -10.15 32.70 -10.33
C LEU A 516 -10.56 31.22 -10.38
N LEU A 517 -10.71 30.57 -9.22
CA LEU A 517 -11.22 29.20 -9.10
C LEU A 517 -12.75 29.10 -9.32
N GLY A 518 -13.50 30.18 -9.05
CA GLY A 518 -14.95 30.24 -9.29
C GLY A 518 -15.33 30.48 -10.75
N GLU A 519 -14.44 31.07 -11.56
CA GLU A 519 -14.71 31.42 -12.97
C GLU A 519 -14.15 30.38 -13.97
N SER A 520 -13.27 29.48 -13.54
CA SER A 520 -12.73 28.41 -14.40
C SER A 520 -13.49 27.09 -14.21
N ARG A 521 -14.36 26.74 -15.17
CA ARG A 521 -15.09 25.45 -15.21
C ARG A 521 -14.20 24.22 -15.16
N GLU A 522 -12.89 24.34 -15.44
CA GLU A 522 -11.91 23.25 -15.41
C GLU A 522 -11.39 22.90 -14.00
N TYR A 523 -11.55 23.78 -12.99
CA TYR A 523 -11.01 23.54 -11.63
C TYR A 523 -12.08 23.22 -10.58
N ALA A 524 -13.36 23.16 -10.97
CA ALA A 524 -14.48 22.83 -10.08
C ALA A 524 -14.36 21.45 -9.42
N HIS A 525 -13.57 20.54 -9.98
CA HIS A 525 -13.32 19.20 -9.43
C HIS A 525 -12.43 19.20 -8.18
N ILE A 526 -11.72 20.31 -7.91
CA ILE A 526 -10.77 20.43 -6.78
C ILE A 526 -11.48 20.89 -5.48
N LEU A 527 -12.72 21.38 -5.55
CA LEU A 527 -13.48 21.88 -4.40
C LEU A 527 -14.38 20.83 -3.70
N MET A 528 -14.25 19.54 -3.99
CA MET A 528 -15.07 18.48 -3.38
C MET A 528 -14.31 17.46 -2.50
N VAL A 529 -13.31 17.88 -1.72
CA VAL A 529 -12.87 17.13 -0.52
C VAL A 529 -12.58 18.09 0.62
#